data_AF-A0A7C0YFH1-F1
#
_entry.id   AF-A0A7C0YFH1-F1
#
_cell.length_a   1.000
_cell.length_b   1.000
_cell.length_c   1.000
_cell.angle_alpha   90.00
_cell.angle_beta   90.00
_cell.angle_gamma   90.00
#
_symmetry.space_group_name_H-M   'P 1'
#
loop_
_entity.id
_entity.type
_entity.pdbx_description
1 polymer ?
#
loop_
_entity_poly.entity_id
_entity_poly.type
_entity_poly.pdbx_seq_one_letter_code
_entity_poly.pdbx_strand_id
1 'polypeptide(L)'
;MPIRDKLVMGRSLSYQWKRQSESEQEKRTGTPYDMPAFCDEAVVHFLRDRTEIIQGDLTKLSGGSIVHNYTKLVDRFLGQLFLLLGLRTELSRARAGERVALLALGSYGNKELCLASDVDLMILHEGPLLRGIERALLQVLYSLWDAKLEVGYTIVTPPEALRLLNEDFGTPVIGFRLLLGSRSLFRTFRDKVFSNLERNKQDMLGKVLAEKKRREDKYGGEEYFIEPDLKESTGGLRDFDYIRWIARVCFGCVRFSDMRRLDAFSHFEINKLAYSKGFLLKIRNLLHASTFNKEDRLLIEHQERLSNLLNYPEGPYITGPSHFMKDIYLHMNRIRYVTEEFLTKAKDLFYPTSAEPLHASFPGEFEVVKGNVVLKGGAPFEDDLILVLKAFKAANEQGLFLGSGFIWEARSKEKDY
;
A
#
# COMPACT_ATOMS: atom_id res chain seq x y z
N MET A 1 -5.25 27.59 34.23
CA MET A 1 -6.08 27.81 33.02
C MET A 1 -6.35 26.47 32.36
N PRO A 2 -7.60 26.11 32.04
CA PRO A 2 -7.95 24.72 31.81
C PRO A 2 -7.57 24.24 30.40
N ILE A 3 -6.94 23.05 30.42
CA ILE A 3 -6.48 22.08 29.42
C ILE A 3 -7.41 21.82 28.20
N ARG A 4 -8.53 22.53 28.01
CA ARG A 4 -9.49 22.26 26.92
C ARG A 4 -9.05 22.72 25.53
N ASP A 5 -8.15 23.70 25.42
CA ASP A 5 -7.92 24.38 24.13
C ASP A 5 -6.68 23.90 23.34
N LYS A 6 -5.84 23.00 23.90
CA LYS A 6 -4.65 22.48 23.18
C LYS A 6 -4.86 21.13 22.48
N LEU A 7 -6.01 20.48 22.69
CA LEU A 7 -6.38 19.21 22.05
C LEU A 7 -7.65 19.34 21.18
N VAL A 8 -8.20 20.55 21.03
CA VAL A 8 -9.40 20.82 20.22
C VAL A 8 -9.11 21.96 19.24
N MET A 9 -8.41 21.64 18.14
CA MET A 9 -8.56 22.37 16.87
C MET A 9 -8.56 21.37 15.73
N GLY A 10 -9.77 21.00 15.32
CA GLY A 10 -10.04 20.15 14.17
C GLY A 10 -11.49 20.35 13.74
N ARG A 11 -11.85 21.58 13.34
CA ARG A 11 -13.10 21.83 12.62
C ARG A 11 -12.87 22.86 11.52
N SER A 12 -12.81 22.37 10.29
CA SER A 12 -13.56 22.88 9.11
C SER A 12 -12.79 22.62 7.81
N LEU A 13 -13.25 21.59 7.09
CA LEU A 13 -13.44 21.57 5.64
C LEU A 13 -12.24 21.90 4.74
N SER A 14 -11.40 20.88 4.52
CA SER A 14 -10.80 20.48 3.24
C SER A 14 -9.70 19.45 3.56
N TYR A 15 -10.09 18.25 3.97
CA TYR A 15 -9.16 17.21 4.44
C TYR A 15 -8.51 16.49 3.24
N GLN A 16 -7.71 17.25 2.48
CA GLN A 16 -6.46 16.67 2.01
C GLN A 16 -5.68 16.23 3.26
N TRP A 17 -4.87 15.18 3.15
CA TRP A 17 -3.79 14.83 4.10
C TRP A 17 -2.78 15.99 4.22
N LYS A 18 -3.23 17.14 4.71
CA LYS A 18 -2.41 18.30 5.02
C LYS A 18 -1.63 17.88 6.26
N ARG A 19 -0.35 17.61 6.02
CA ARG A 19 0.73 17.93 6.97
C ARG A 19 0.25 19.06 7.87
N GLN A 20 0.07 18.77 9.15
CA GLN A 20 -0.25 19.81 10.13
C GLN A 20 0.87 20.86 10.08
N SER A 21 0.45 22.12 10.26
CA SER A 21 1.08 23.37 9.81
C SER A 21 2.52 23.61 10.26
N GLU A 22 3.23 24.49 9.54
CA GLU A 22 4.55 25.04 9.89
C GLU A 22 4.64 25.55 11.35
N SER A 23 3.51 25.96 11.96
CA SER A 23 3.43 26.33 13.39
C SER A 23 3.67 25.18 14.37
N GLU A 24 3.55 23.92 13.95
CA GLU A 24 3.96 22.74 14.73
C GLU A 24 5.37 22.27 14.41
N GLN A 25 5.92 22.65 13.25
CA GLN A 25 7.36 22.52 13.01
C GLN A 25 8.16 23.43 13.93
N GLU A 26 7.65 24.61 14.28
CA GLU A 26 8.24 25.48 15.33
C GLU A 26 8.18 24.87 16.75
N LYS A 27 7.28 23.90 16.99
CA LYS A 27 7.26 23.13 18.24
C LYS A 27 8.25 21.95 18.24
N ARG A 28 8.97 21.69 17.13
CA ARG A 28 10.01 20.65 17.04
C ARG A 28 11.30 21.01 17.80
N THR A 29 11.41 22.23 18.32
CA THR A 29 12.53 22.67 19.15
C THR A 29 12.02 23.03 20.55
N GLY A 30 12.18 22.10 21.49
CA GLY A 30 11.87 22.26 22.90
C GLY A 30 10.83 21.24 23.37
N THR A 31 11.31 20.11 23.88
CA THR A 31 10.51 19.08 24.54
C THR A 31 9.68 19.73 25.66
N PRO A 32 8.34 19.88 25.54
CA PRO A 32 7.56 20.61 26.54
C PRO A 32 7.33 19.80 27.83
N TYR A 33 7.75 18.53 27.82
CA TYR A 33 7.55 17.57 28.88
C TYR A 33 8.89 17.13 29.45
N ASP A 34 8.92 16.96 30.76
CA ASP A 34 9.98 16.27 31.48
C ASP A 34 10.03 14.81 30.98
N MET A 35 10.87 14.58 29.96
CA MET A 35 11.06 13.27 29.36
C MET A 35 11.94 12.45 30.29
N PRO A 36 11.50 11.27 30.71
CA PRO A 36 12.34 10.43 31.55
C PRO A 36 13.60 10.00 30.79
N ALA A 37 14.75 10.01 31.45
CA ALA A 37 16.05 9.66 30.83
C ALA A 37 16.04 8.28 30.12
N PHE A 38 15.24 7.34 30.60
CA PHE A 38 15.11 6.02 29.96
C PHE A 38 14.49 6.08 28.55
N CYS A 39 13.72 7.13 28.22
CA CYS A 39 13.21 7.32 26.86
C CYS A 39 14.33 7.72 25.91
N ASP A 40 15.25 8.58 26.36
CA ASP A 40 16.41 8.98 25.58
C ASP A 40 17.34 7.78 25.32
N GLU A 41 17.56 6.93 26.32
CA GLU A 41 18.28 5.67 26.16
C GLU A 41 17.62 4.76 25.11
N ALA A 42 16.29 4.61 25.15
CA ALA A 42 15.56 3.82 24.17
C ALA A 42 15.69 4.39 22.74
N VAL A 43 15.67 5.72 22.60
CA VAL A 43 15.91 6.42 21.33
C VAL A 43 17.33 6.13 20.82
N VAL A 44 18.34 6.25 21.68
CA VAL A 44 19.74 5.97 21.31
C VAL A 44 19.91 4.52 20.84
N HIS A 45 19.31 3.55 21.55
CA HIS A 45 19.34 2.15 21.15
C HIS A 45 18.65 1.92 19.81
N PHE A 46 17.48 2.53 19.57
CA PHE A 46 16.80 2.45 18.29
C PHE A 46 17.65 3.03 17.15
N LEU A 47 18.25 4.19 17.35
CA LEU A 47 19.09 4.84 16.34
C LEU A 47 20.31 4.00 15.98
N ARG A 48 20.95 3.36 16.97
CA ARG A 48 22.05 2.42 16.76
C ARG A 48 21.60 1.21 15.94
N ASP A 49 20.55 0.51 16.38
CA ASP A 49 20.04 -0.67 15.69
C ASP A 49 19.54 -0.34 14.26
N ARG A 50 18.96 0.86 14.04
CA ARG A 50 18.59 1.34 12.71
C ARG A 50 19.82 1.56 11.84
N THR A 51 20.87 2.14 12.41
CA THR A 51 22.14 2.37 11.71
C THR A 51 22.79 1.05 11.31
N GLU A 52 22.75 0.03 12.17
CA GLU A 52 23.24 -1.31 11.86
C GLU A 52 22.48 -1.94 10.68
N ILE A 53 21.16 -1.76 10.58
CA ILE A 53 20.38 -2.22 9.41
C ILE A 53 20.82 -1.48 8.13
N ILE A 54 21.02 -0.16 8.20
CA ILE A 54 21.38 0.68 7.04
C ILE A 54 22.81 0.41 6.57
N GLN A 55 23.75 0.24 7.51
CA GLN A 55 25.16 -0.07 7.23
C GLN A 55 25.38 -1.54 6.88
N GLY A 56 24.45 -2.41 7.26
CA GLY A 56 24.41 -3.79 6.79
C GLY A 56 24.26 -3.87 5.28
N ASP A 57 24.61 -5.03 4.72
CA ASP A 57 24.52 -5.25 3.29
C ASP A 57 23.08 -5.50 2.84
N LEU A 58 22.30 -4.41 2.70
CA LEU A 58 20.93 -4.43 2.20
C LEU A 58 20.81 -5.05 0.80
N THR A 59 21.89 -5.06 0.01
CA THR A 59 21.90 -5.62 -1.35
C THR A 59 21.72 -7.14 -1.34
N LYS A 60 22.12 -7.81 -0.25
CA LYS A 60 21.95 -9.26 -0.06
C LYS A 60 20.55 -9.66 0.41
N LEU A 61 19.74 -8.71 0.86
CA LEU A 61 18.40 -8.97 1.37
C LEU A 61 17.34 -8.81 0.26
N SER A 62 16.27 -9.59 0.37
CA SER A 62 15.05 -9.33 -0.40
C SER A 62 14.33 -8.11 0.15
N GLY A 63 13.57 -7.37 -0.68
CA GLY A 63 12.81 -6.21 -0.21
C GLY A 63 11.81 -6.58 0.89
N GLY A 64 11.20 -7.77 0.82
CA GLY A 64 10.33 -8.31 1.87
C GLY A 64 11.07 -8.52 3.21
N SER A 65 12.31 -9.03 3.16
CA SER A 65 13.15 -9.18 4.36
C SER A 65 13.51 -7.83 4.97
N ILE A 66 13.85 -6.83 4.16
CA ILE A 66 14.20 -5.48 4.63
C ILE A 66 13.02 -4.86 5.39
N VAL A 67 11.84 -4.78 4.77
CA VAL A 67 10.67 -4.15 5.41
C VAL A 67 10.19 -4.91 6.65
N HIS A 68 10.32 -6.24 6.66
CA HIS A 68 9.99 -7.05 7.84
C HIS A 68 10.95 -6.79 9.00
N ASN A 69 12.25 -6.74 8.74
CA ASN A 69 13.26 -6.46 9.76
C ASN A 69 13.10 -5.04 10.31
N TYR A 70 12.88 -4.05 9.45
CA TYR A 70 12.68 -2.67 9.88
C TYR A 70 11.36 -2.50 10.66
N THR A 71 10.26 -3.09 10.19
CA THR A 71 8.99 -3.11 10.93
C THR A 71 9.18 -3.71 12.32
N LYS A 72 9.92 -4.83 12.44
CA LYS A 72 10.23 -5.45 13.74
C LYS A 72 11.04 -4.54 14.64
N LEU A 73 12.00 -3.78 14.09
CA LEU A 73 12.75 -2.80 14.87
C LEU A 73 11.82 -1.73 15.46
N VAL A 74 10.95 -1.15 14.64
CA VAL A 74 9.96 -0.15 15.09
C VAL A 74 8.97 -0.74 16.11
N ASP A 75 8.49 -1.97 15.89
CA ASP A 75 7.63 -2.68 16.84
C ASP A 75 8.31 -2.87 18.21
N ARG A 76 9.60 -3.26 18.22
CA ARG A 76 10.37 -3.43 19.46
C ARG A 76 10.56 -2.10 20.18
N PHE A 77 10.91 -1.05 19.45
CA PHE A 77 11.09 0.29 20.02
C PHE A 77 9.79 0.82 20.66
N LEU A 78 8.67 0.76 19.94
CA LEU A 78 7.36 1.10 20.49
C LEU A 78 7.01 0.24 21.70
N GLY A 79 7.23 -1.08 21.61
CA GLY A 79 7.00 -2.00 22.72
C GLY A 79 7.80 -1.65 23.98
N GLN A 80 9.05 -1.23 23.82
CA GLN A 80 9.92 -0.77 24.91
C GLN A 80 9.40 0.53 25.52
N LEU A 81 9.07 1.53 24.70
CA LEU A 81 8.50 2.79 25.19
C LEU A 81 7.19 2.55 25.96
N PHE A 82 6.31 1.68 25.47
CA PHE A 82 5.06 1.34 26.16
C PHE A 82 5.29 0.68 27.52
N LEU A 83 6.35 -0.13 27.65
CA LEU A 83 6.71 -0.76 28.91
C LEU A 83 7.25 0.29 29.89
N LEU A 84 8.22 1.09 29.46
CA LEU A 84 8.92 2.07 30.28
C LEU A 84 7.98 3.20 30.76
N LEU A 85 7.06 3.64 29.91
CA LEU A 85 6.08 4.68 30.24
C LEU A 85 4.88 4.15 31.02
N GLY A 86 4.87 2.87 31.41
CA GLY A 86 3.81 2.27 32.20
C GLY A 86 2.46 2.22 31.49
N LEU A 87 2.44 2.32 30.15
CA LEU A 87 1.19 2.43 29.38
C LEU A 87 0.31 1.19 29.57
N ARG A 88 0.91 0.01 29.70
CA ARG A 88 0.18 -1.23 30.05
C ARG A 88 -0.50 -1.16 31.43
N THR A 89 0.18 -0.57 32.41
CA THR A 89 -0.35 -0.37 33.76
C THR A 89 -1.51 0.61 33.73
N GLU A 90 -1.37 1.74 33.04
CA GLU A 90 -2.45 2.71 32.87
C GLU A 90 -3.67 2.10 32.16
N LEU A 91 -3.44 1.32 31.10
CA LEU A 91 -4.51 0.59 30.41
C LEU A 91 -5.23 -0.42 31.31
N SER A 92 -4.54 -1.02 32.28
CA SER A 92 -5.14 -1.96 33.24
C SER A 92 -5.99 -1.28 34.31
N ARG A 93 -5.78 0.03 34.56
CA ARG A 93 -6.56 0.83 35.50
C ARG A 93 -7.88 1.33 34.92
N ALA A 94 -8.02 1.26 33.59
CA ALA A 94 -9.20 1.74 32.89
C ALA A 94 -10.45 0.94 33.28
N ARG A 95 -11.55 1.65 33.55
CA ARG A 95 -12.80 1.03 34.02
C ARG A 95 -13.54 0.32 32.88
N ALA A 96 -14.58 -0.42 33.24
CA ALA A 96 -15.50 -0.98 32.26
C ALA A 96 -16.09 0.14 31.39
N GLY A 97 -15.83 0.09 30.08
CA GLY A 97 -16.24 1.13 29.12
C GLY A 97 -15.14 2.15 28.76
N GLU A 98 -14.01 2.15 29.46
CA GLU A 98 -12.84 2.97 29.16
C GLU A 98 -11.79 2.07 28.48
N ARG A 99 -11.90 1.89 27.17
CA ARG A 99 -11.00 0.99 26.42
C ARG A 99 -10.18 1.81 25.44
N VAL A 100 -8.90 1.51 25.34
CA VAL A 100 -8.00 2.14 24.37
C VAL A 100 -7.29 1.07 23.56
N ALA A 101 -7.13 1.30 22.26
CA ALA A 101 -6.36 0.45 21.36
C ALA A 101 -5.50 1.30 20.45
N LEU A 102 -4.20 1.01 20.42
CA LEU A 102 -3.25 1.62 19.51
C LEU A 102 -3.03 0.72 18.30
N LEU A 103 -3.25 1.28 17.11
CA LEU A 103 -3.16 0.57 15.84
C LEU A 103 -2.06 1.17 14.98
N ALA A 104 -1.32 0.33 14.26
CA ALA A 104 -0.56 0.72 13.08
C ALA A 104 -1.49 0.75 11.86
N LEU A 105 -1.30 1.75 11.00
CA LEU A 105 -2.02 1.95 9.75
C LEU A 105 -1.11 1.77 8.52
N GLY A 106 -1.70 1.72 7.33
CA GLY A 106 -0.97 1.79 6.06
C GLY A 106 0.12 0.71 5.91
N SER A 107 1.27 1.09 5.35
CA SER A 107 2.42 0.16 5.19
C SER A 107 2.90 -0.39 6.54
N TYR A 108 2.85 0.39 7.62
CA TYR A 108 3.23 -0.07 8.95
C TYR A 108 2.28 -1.14 9.50
N GLY A 109 0.98 -0.96 9.29
CA GLY A 109 -0.05 -1.94 9.60
C GLY A 109 0.12 -3.25 8.81
N ASN A 110 0.57 -3.13 7.56
CA ASN A 110 0.83 -4.26 6.67
C ASN A 110 2.19 -4.95 6.88
N LYS A 111 3.04 -4.41 7.77
CA LYS A 111 4.42 -4.85 7.97
C LYS A 111 5.32 -4.67 6.74
N GLU A 112 5.07 -3.61 5.99
CA GLU A 112 5.77 -3.24 4.77
C GLU A 112 6.44 -1.86 4.91
N LEU A 113 6.85 -1.51 6.13
CA LEU A 113 7.48 -0.23 6.44
C LEU A 113 8.88 -0.16 5.79
N CYS A 114 9.08 0.77 4.85
CA CYS A 114 10.43 1.09 4.34
C CYS A 114 11.17 2.05 5.28
N LEU A 115 12.49 2.12 5.15
CA LEU A 115 13.38 2.89 6.04
C LEU A 115 12.93 4.34 6.30
N ALA A 116 12.51 5.06 5.26
CA ALA A 116 12.02 6.45 5.36
C ALA A 116 10.49 6.57 5.27
N SER A 117 9.74 5.47 5.45
CA SER A 117 8.27 5.52 5.48
C SER A 117 7.75 6.12 6.79
N ASP A 118 6.62 6.80 6.70
CA ASP A 118 5.92 7.32 7.88
C ASP A 118 5.42 6.17 8.76
N VAL A 119 5.46 6.38 10.08
CA VAL A 119 4.86 5.51 11.08
C VAL A 119 3.47 6.04 11.38
N ASP A 120 2.47 5.51 10.67
CA ASP A 120 1.07 5.92 10.85
C ASP A 120 0.40 5.16 12.00
N LEU A 121 -0.11 5.91 12.98
CA LEU A 121 -0.73 5.41 14.21
C LEU A 121 -2.17 5.88 14.37
N MET A 122 -3.03 5.02 14.91
CA MET A 122 -4.37 5.38 15.34
C MET A 122 -4.60 4.95 16.78
N ILE A 123 -4.99 5.91 17.62
CA ILE A 123 -5.39 5.70 19.00
C ILE A 123 -6.92 5.67 19.02
N LEU A 124 -7.48 4.47 19.09
CA LEU A 124 -8.91 4.28 19.33
C LEU A 124 -9.20 4.34 20.81
N HIS A 125 -10.23 5.08 21.20
CA HIS A 125 -10.71 5.08 22.58
C HIS A 125 -12.23 5.02 22.70
N GLU A 126 -12.69 4.38 23.77
CA GLU A 126 -14.06 4.45 24.27
C GLU A 126 -14.04 5.13 25.63
N GLY A 127 -14.99 6.04 25.87
CA GLY A 127 -14.99 6.86 27.08
C GLY A 127 -13.85 7.89 27.12
N PRO A 128 -13.73 8.61 28.25
CA PRO A 128 -12.65 9.57 28.48
C PRO A 128 -11.29 8.87 28.54
N LEU A 129 -10.27 9.47 27.93
CA LEU A 129 -8.89 9.01 28.10
C LEU A 129 -8.41 9.37 29.51
N LEU A 130 -7.77 8.40 30.18
CA LEU A 130 -7.12 8.67 31.45
C LEU A 130 -5.92 9.59 31.22
N ARG A 131 -5.71 10.58 32.10
CA ARG A 131 -4.57 11.52 32.00
C ARG A 131 -3.22 10.82 31.92
N GLY A 132 -3.07 9.67 32.59
CA GLY A 132 -1.85 8.86 32.51
C GLY A 132 -1.61 8.28 31.12
N ILE A 133 -2.68 7.85 30.44
CA ILE A 133 -2.62 7.37 29.05
C ILE A 133 -2.28 8.53 28.10
N GLU A 134 -2.95 9.68 28.24
CA GLU A 134 -2.67 10.85 27.39
C GLU A 134 -1.20 11.30 27.50
N ARG A 135 -0.70 11.41 28.74
CA ARG A 135 0.70 11.75 29.00
C ARG A 135 1.66 10.74 28.37
N ALA A 136 1.44 9.45 28.61
CA ALA A 136 2.32 8.41 28.09
C ALA A 136 2.29 8.35 26.55
N LEU A 137 1.12 8.55 25.92
CA LEU A 137 1.01 8.62 24.46
C LEU A 137 1.80 9.81 23.89
N LEU A 138 1.70 10.99 24.50
CA LEU A 138 2.50 12.15 24.09
C LEU A 138 4.00 11.86 24.20
N GLN A 139 4.44 11.26 25.31
CA GLN A 139 5.85 10.90 25.50
C GLN A 139 6.33 9.88 24.46
N VAL A 140 5.50 8.91 24.08
CA VAL A 140 5.82 8.00 22.95
C VAL A 140 6.01 8.80 21.65
N LEU A 141 5.09 9.72 21.33
CA LEU A 141 5.18 10.51 20.10
C LEU A 141 6.46 11.35 20.04
N TYR A 142 6.82 12.02 21.13
CA TYR A 142 8.09 12.76 21.22
C TYR A 142 9.29 11.84 21.01
N SER A 143 9.34 10.67 21.68
CA SER A 143 10.44 9.72 21.47
C SER A 143 10.55 9.21 20.03
N LEU A 144 9.44 9.04 19.31
CA LEU A 144 9.48 8.68 17.89
C LEU A 144 10.08 9.81 17.03
N TRP A 145 9.73 11.07 17.31
CA TRP A 145 10.31 12.22 16.62
C TRP A 145 11.80 12.41 16.94
N ASP A 146 12.20 12.20 18.19
CA ASP A 146 13.61 12.23 18.61
C ASP A 146 14.42 11.12 17.92
N ALA A 147 13.80 9.96 17.70
CA ALA A 147 14.31 8.87 16.87
C ALA A 147 14.33 9.18 15.35
N LYS A 148 13.97 10.41 14.94
CA LYS A 148 13.91 10.87 13.54
C LYS A 148 12.96 10.03 12.69
N LEU A 149 11.85 9.59 13.26
CA LEU A 149 10.75 8.98 12.51
C LEU A 149 9.72 10.06 12.17
N GLU A 150 9.23 10.05 10.93
CA GLU A 150 8.03 10.78 10.58
C GLU A 150 6.82 9.99 11.11
N VAL A 151 5.94 10.64 11.86
CA VAL A 151 4.82 9.98 12.54
C VAL A 151 3.53 10.70 12.19
N GLY A 152 2.64 10.01 11.47
CA GLY A 152 1.24 10.38 11.37
C GLY A 152 0.48 9.77 12.54
N TYR A 153 -0.34 10.54 13.25
CA TYR A 153 -1.18 9.96 14.30
C TYR A 153 -2.58 10.58 14.35
N THR A 154 -3.55 9.80 14.83
CA THR A 154 -4.91 10.28 15.04
C THR A 154 -5.49 9.67 16.31
N ILE A 155 -6.14 10.48 17.15
CA ILE A 155 -6.84 10.05 18.35
C ILE A 155 -8.33 10.20 18.10
N VAL A 156 -9.07 9.09 18.09
CA VAL A 156 -10.48 9.07 17.68
C VAL A 156 -11.27 8.01 18.42
N THR A 157 -12.57 8.25 18.56
CA THR A 157 -13.53 7.20 18.92
C THR A 157 -13.85 6.30 17.71
N PRO A 158 -14.35 5.07 17.90
CA PRO A 158 -14.72 4.21 16.77
C PRO A 158 -15.71 4.84 15.77
N PRO A 159 -16.74 5.59 16.19
CA PRO A 159 -17.62 6.30 15.25
C PRO A 159 -16.91 7.41 14.46
N GLU A 160 -15.96 8.13 15.07
CA GLU A 160 -15.15 9.14 14.37
C GLU A 160 -14.20 8.49 13.36
N ALA A 161 -13.52 7.42 13.76
CA ALA A 161 -12.65 6.66 12.86
C ALA A 161 -13.42 6.13 11.63
N LEU A 162 -14.65 5.64 11.81
CA LEU A 162 -15.51 5.21 10.69
C LEU A 162 -15.89 6.37 9.77
N ARG A 163 -16.16 7.57 10.31
CA ARG A 163 -16.44 8.76 9.49
C ARG A 163 -15.22 9.18 8.68
N LEU A 164 -14.05 9.27 9.30
CA LEU A 164 -12.79 9.59 8.62
C LEU A 164 -12.49 8.62 7.48
N LEU A 165 -12.69 7.32 7.70
CA LEU A 165 -12.49 6.30 6.66
C LEU A 165 -13.45 6.44 5.46
N ASN A 166 -14.64 7.00 5.66
CA ASN A 166 -15.62 7.23 4.61
C ASN A 166 -15.36 8.54 3.84
N GLU A 167 -14.85 9.58 4.52
CA GLU A 167 -14.63 10.92 3.97
C GLU A 167 -13.30 11.02 3.20
N ASP A 168 -12.18 10.56 3.79
CA ASP A 168 -10.82 10.75 3.25
C ASP A 168 -10.32 9.59 2.38
N PHE A 169 -11.25 8.73 1.94
CA PHE A 169 -11.00 7.52 1.15
C PHE A 169 -10.04 6.56 1.86
N GLY A 170 -10.61 5.55 2.53
CA GLY A 170 -9.89 4.39 3.09
C GLY A 170 -9.10 3.51 2.09
N THR A 171 -8.71 4.03 0.92
CA THR A 171 -8.09 3.30 -0.20
C THR A 171 -6.64 2.84 0.09
N PRO A 172 -5.78 3.62 0.78
CA PRO A 172 -4.46 3.11 1.21
C PRO A 172 -4.47 2.46 2.61
N VAL A 173 -5.58 2.59 3.36
CA VAL A 173 -5.62 2.32 4.83
C VAL A 173 -6.01 0.88 5.18
N ILE A 174 -6.03 -0.08 4.24
CA ILE A 174 -6.32 -1.50 4.57
C ILE A 174 -5.08 -2.21 5.11
N GLY A 175 -4.46 -1.62 6.10
CA GLY A 175 -3.53 -2.27 7.01
C GLY A 175 -3.86 -1.81 8.41
N PHE A 176 -4.75 -2.52 9.12
CA PHE A 176 -4.94 -2.30 10.54
C PHE A 176 -4.24 -3.39 11.33
N ARG A 177 -3.31 -2.99 12.20
CA ARG A 177 -2.62 -3.94 13.08
C ARG A 177 -2.61 -3.40 14.49
N LEU A 178 -3.23 -4.14 15.41
CA LEU A 178 -3.18 -3.83 16.83
C LEU A 178 -1.74 -3.94 17.34
N LEU A 179 -1.22 -2.85 17.90
CA LEU A 179 0.09 -2.79 18.56
C LEU A 179 -0.07 -2.99 20.07
N LEU A 180 -1.02 -2.27 20.68
CA LEU A 180 -1.26 -2.31 22.12
C LEU A 180 -2.73 -2.04 22.46
N GLY A 181 -3.18 -2.53 23.62
CA GLY A 181 -4.47 -2.19 24.20
C GLY A 181 -5.56 -3.23 23.96
N SER A 182 -6.80 -2.77 23.95
CA SER A 182 -7.99 -3.61 23.97
C SER A 182 -8.19 -4.37 22.66
N ARG A 183 -8.02 -5.70 22.73
CA ARG A 183 -8.29 -6.62 21.60
C ARG A 183 -9.76 -6.64 21.21
N SER A 184 -10.68 -6.52 22.17
CA SER A 184 -12.12 -6.52 21.90
C SER A 184 -12.54 -5.25 21.15
N LEU A 185 -12.04 -4.09 21.58
CA LEU A 185 -12.26 -2.82 20.88
C LEU A 185 -11.75 -2.89 19.44
N PHE A 186 -10.51 -3.36 19.24
CA PHE A 186 -9.94 -3.52 17.91
C PHE A 186 -10.76 -4.46 17.01
N ARG A 187 -11.16 -5.63 17.51
CA ARG A 187 -11.97 -6.59 16.74
C ARG A 187 -13.30 -5.97 16.32
N THR A 188 -14.04 -5.39 17.28
CA THR A 188 -15.32 -4.73 17.00
C THR A 188 -15.18 -3.59 16.01
N PHE A 189 -14.15 -2.74 16.15
CA PHE A 189 -13.86 -1.66 15.20
C PHE A 189 -13.57 -2.21 13.80
N ARG A 190 -12.63 -3.14 13.69
CA ARG A 190 -12.21 -3.76 12.43
C ARG A 190 -13.40 -4.40 11.71
N ASP A 191 -14.23 -5.14 12.44
CA ASP A 191 -15.37 -5.85 11.86
C ASP A 191 -16.45 -4.85 11.38
N LYS A 192 -16.66 -3.74 12.12
CA LYS A 192 -17.52 -2.63 11.66
C LYS A 192 -16.96 -1.94 10.41
N VAL A 193 -15.65 -1.70 10.34
CA VAL A 193 -15.00 -1.11 9.15
C VAL A 193 -15.22 -2.01 7.94
N PHE A 194 -14.90 -3.30 8.02
CA PHE A 194 -15.08 -4.20 6.88
C PHE A 194 -16.55 -4.38 6.51
N SER A 195 -17.47 -4.46 7.48
CA SER A 195 -18.91 -4.51 7.19
C SER A 195 -19.40 -3.25 6.48
N ASN A 196 -18.91 -2.07 6.87
CA ASN A 196 -19.25 -0.81 6.22
C ASN A 196 -18.66 -0.72 4.80
N LEU A 197 -17.40 -1.14 4.63
CA LEU A 197 -16.75 -1.19 3.31
C LEU A 197 -17.44 -2.18 2.38
N GLU A 198 -17.87 -3.34 2.87
CA GLU A 198 -18.59 -4.34 2.09
C GLU A 198 -19.97 -3.83 1.63
N ARG A 199 -20.71 -3.13 2.51
CA ARG A 199 -21.99 -2.50 2.17
C ARG A 199 -21.85 -1.43 1.09
N ASN A 200 -20.74 -0.71 1.09
CA ASN A 200 -20.47 0.39 0.16
C ASN A 200 -19.45 0.01 -0.93
N LYS A 201 -19.21 -1.28 -1.18
CA LYS A 201 -18.08 -1.74 -2.00
C LYS A 201 -18.08 -1.21 -3.44
N GLN A 202 -19.25 -1.01 -4.03
CA GLN A 202 -19.38 -0.42 -5.38
C GLN A 202 -18.95 1.05 -5.39
N ASP A 203 -19.53 1.88 -4.52
CA ASP A 203 -19.09 3.28 -4.36
C ASP A 203 -17.58 3.37 -4.12
N MET A 204 -17.08 2.55 -3.19
CA MET A 204 -15.66 2.51 -2.86
C MET A 204 -14.78 2.02 -4.01
N LEU A 205 -15.26 1.09 -4.86
CA LEU A 205 -14.56 0.69 -6.08
C LEU A 205 -14.49 1.85 -7.09
N GLY A 206 -15.61 2.54 -7.35
CA GLY A 206 -15.62 3.71 -8.24
C GLY A 206 -14.65 4.80 -7.77
N LYS A 207 -14.60 4.99 -6.46
CA LYS A 207 -13.63 5.83 -5.75
C LYS A 207 -12.17 5.41 -5.99
N VAL A 208 -11.82 4.12 -5.84
CA VAL A 208 -10.47 3.61 -6.15
C VAL A 208 -10.09 3.87 -7.60
N LEU A 209 -11.03 3.64 -8.53
CA LEU A 209 -10.81 3.84 -9.96
C LEU A 209 -10.55 5.32 -10.29
N ALA A 210 -11.33 6.24 -9.71
CA ALA A 210 -11.13 7.68 -9.88
C ALA A 210 -9.77 8.14 -9.34
N GLU A 211 -9.36 7.64 -8.17
CA GLU A 211 -8.06 7.96 -7.58
C GLU A 211 -6.89 7.41 -8.40
N LYS A 212 -7.02 6.19 -8.93
CA LYS A 212 -6.03 5.63 -9.87
C LYS A 212 -5.91 6.51 -11.11
N LYS A 213 -7.04 6.93 -11.70
CA LYS A 213 -7.02 7.78 -12.89
C LYS A 213 -6.34 9.12 -12.62
N ARG A 214 -6.67 9.77 -11.51
CA ARG A 214 -5.99 11.00 -11.06
C ARG A 214 -4.49 10.83 -10.89
N ARG A 215 -4.06 9.66 -10.39
CA ARG A 215 -2.64 9.33 -10.24
C ARG A 215 -1.96 9.10 -11.60
N GLU A 216 -2.59 8.40 -12.53
CA GLU A 216 -2.08 8.23 -13.90
C GLU A 216 -1.90 9.58 -14.60
N ASP A 217 -2.86 10.50 -14.45
CA ASP A 217 -2.76 11.82 -15.07
C ASP A 217 -1.61 12.65 -14.46
N LYS A 218 -1.29 12.43 -13.18
CA LYS A 218 -0.20 13.14 -12.48
C LYS A 218 1.19 12.50 -12.69
N TYR A 219 1.26 11.17 -12.73
CA TYR A 219 2.52 10.41 -12.72
C TYR A 219 2.75 9.61 -14.01
N GLY A 220 1.95 9.82 -15.06
CA GLY A 220 2.03 9.12 -16.34
C GLY A 220 2.76 9.89 -17.44
N GLY A 221 3.26 11.10 -17.16
CA GLY A 221 4.03 11.91 -18.10
C GLY A 221 5.43 11.36 -18.39
N GLU A 222 6.06 11.86 -19.47
CA GLU A 222 7.39 11.45 -19.93
C GLU A 222 8.49 11.58 -18.86
N GLU A 223 8.37 12.57 -17.97
CA GLU A 223 9.29 12.78 -16.85
C GLU A 223 9.32 11.60 -15.84
N TYR A 224 8.17 10.95 -15.64
CA TYR A 224 8.02 9.77 -14.79
C TYR A 224 8.28 8.48 -15.53
N PHE A 225 8.41 8.54 -16.87
CA PHE A 225 9.07 7.47 -17.59
C PHE A 225 10.56 7.50 -17.23
N ILE A 226 11.29 8.56 -17.60
CA ILE A 226 12.76 8.63 -17.39
C ILE A 226 13.16 8.48 -15.91
N GLU A 227 12.43 9.11 -14.99
CA GLU A 227 12.72 9.10 -13.56
C GLU A 227 11.48 8.67 -12.77
N PRO A 228 11.17 7.36 -12.73
CA PRO A 228 9.93 6.86 -12.18
C PRO A 228 9.89 6.98 -10.66
N ASP A 229 8.74 7.37 -10.12
CA ASP A 229 8.40 7.18 -8.71
C ASP A 229 8.02 5.72 -8.45
N LEU A 230 8.79 5.04 -7.61
CA LEU A 230 8.64 3.60 -7.30
C LEU A 230 7.33 3.28 -6.57
N LYS A 231 6.69 4.27 -5.96
CA LYS A 231 5.45 4.15 -5.23
C LYS A 231 4.25 4.60 -6.05
N GLU A 232 4.31 5.82 -6.57
CA GLU A 232 3.16 6.53 -7.13
C GLU A 232 3.06 6.47 -8.66
N SER A 233 4.10 6.07 -9.39
CA SER A 233 4.00 5.89 -10.85
C SER A 233 3.11 4.70 -11.21
N THR A 234 2.65 4.66 -12.46
CA THR A 234 1.92 3.51 -13.00
C THR A 234 2.79 2.26 -12.95
N GLY A 235 2.29 1.18 -12.34
CA GLY A 235 3.06 -0.02 -12.05
C GLY A 235 3.89 0.04 -10.77
N GLY A 236 3.81 1.13 -10.00
CA GLY A 236 4.45 1.29 -8.70
C GLY A 236 3.75 0.52 -7.57
N LEU A 237 4.29 0.65 -6.36
CA LEU A 237 3.75 -0.05 -5.17
C LEU A 237 2.28 0.28 -4.88
N ARG A 238 1.81 1.48 -5.23
CA ARG A 238 0.42 1.91 -5.01
C ARG A 238 -0.58 1.09 -5.85
N ASP A 239 -0.22 0.67 -7.06
CA ASP A 239 -1.08 -0.17 -7.89
C ASP A 239 -1.29 -1.55 -7.25
N PHE A 240 -0.24 -2.11 -6.64
CA PHE A 240 -0.37 -3.34 -5.86
C PHE A 240 -1.32 -3.17 -4.67
N ASP A 241 -1.25 -2.03 -3.98
CA ASP A 241 -2.14 -1.73 -2.86
C ASP A 241 -3.61 -1.65 -3.29
N TYR A 242 -3.91 -1.13 -4.49
CA TYR A 242 -5.26 -1.16 -5.03
C TYR A 242 -5.77 -2.60 -5.24
N ILE A 243 -4.98 -3.48 -5.86
CA ILE A 243 -5.37 -4.89 -6.04
C ILE A 243 -5.67 -5.50 -4.68
N ARG A 244 -4.76 -5.33 -3.71
CA ARG A 244 -4.90 -5.90 -2.37
C ARG A 244 -6.14 -5.38 -1.64
N TRP A 245 -6.40 -4.07 -1.75
CA TRP A 245 -7.57 -3.42 -1.17
C TRP A 245 -8.87 -3.99 -1.76
N ILE A 246 -8.96 -4.05 -3.09
CA ILE A 246 -10.16 -4.51 -3.80
C ILE A 246 -10.36 -6.01 -3.54
N ALA A 247 -9.31 -6.82 -3.62
CA ALA A 247 -9.34 -8.24 -3.26
C ALA A 247 -9.93 -8.44 -1.86
N ARG A 248 -9.52 -7.60 -0.90
CA ARG A 248 -9.99 -7.66 0.48
C ARG A 248 -11.45 -7.24 0.63
N VAL A 249 -11.83 -6.08 0.10
CA VAL A 249 -13.14 -5.45 0.31
C VAL A 249 -14.22 -6.01 -0.60
N CYS A 250 -13.91 -6.15 -1.88
CA CYS A 250 -14.87 -6.54 -2.89
C CYS A 250 -15.04 -8.06 -2.97
N PHE A 251 -13.98 -8.81 -2.67
CA PHE A 251 -13.94 -10.27 -2.84
C PHE A 251 -13.62 -11.05 -1.55
N GLY A 252 -13.52 -10.38 -0.40
CA GLY A 252 -13.36 -11.03 0.91
C GLY A 252 -12.02 -11.72 1.15
N CYS A 253 -11.01 -11.56 0.27
CA CYS A 253 -9.71 -12.22 0.39
C CYS A 253 -9.02 -11.80 1.70
N VAL A 254 -8.66 -12.72 2.59
CA VAL A 254 -7.93 -12.39 3.84
C VAL A 254 -6.44 -12.26 3.55
N ARG A 255 -5.93 -13.17 2.73
CA ARG A 255 -4.57 -13.16 2.22
C ARG A 255 -4.61 -12.82 0.74
N PHE A 256 -3.57 -12.16 0.26
CA PHE A 256 -3.44 -11.86 -1.17
C PHE A 256 -3.47 -13.13 -2.03
N SER A 257 -2.94 -14.24 -1.52
CA SER A 257 -2.98 -15.57 -2.14
C SER A 257 -4.38 -16.14 -2.34
N ASP A 258 -5.37 -15.68 -1.57
CA ASP A 258 -6.74 -16.22 -1.64
C ASP A 258 -7.41 -15.89 -2.98
N MET A 259 -6.92 -14.89 -3.71
CA MET A 259 -7.41 -14.56 -5.06
C MET A 259 -7.32 -15.74 -6.04
N ARG A 260 -6.39 -16.70 -5.84
CA ARG A 260 -6.30 -17.91 -6.67
C ARG A 260 -7.55 -18.78 -6.63
N ARG A 261 -8.35 -18.65 -5.56
CA ARG A 261 -9.59 -19.40 -5.36
C ARG A 261 -10.79 -18.77 -6.05
N LEU A 262 -10.63 -17.58 -6.61
CA LEU A 262 -11.66 -16.88 -7.34
C LEU A 262 -11.47 -17.18 -8.83
N ASP A 263 -12.44 -17.80 -9.48
CA ASP A 263 -12.33 -18.23 -10.88
C ASP A 263 -11.88 -17.10 -11.81
N ALA A 264 -12.45 -15.90 -11.61
CA ALA A 264 -12.13 -14.70 -12.37
C ALA A 264 -10.67 -14.26 -12.28
N PHE A 265 -9.92 -14.71 -11.26
CA PHE A 265 -8.58 -14.25 -10.90
C PHE A 265 -7.56 -15.39 -10.73
N SER A 266 -7.97 -16.62 -10.96
CA SER A 266 -7.16 -17.85 -10.79
C SER A 266 -5.91 -17.88 -11.68
N HIS A 267 -6.01 -17.28 -12.87
CA HIS A 267 -4.95 -17.17 -13.88
C HIS A 267 -3.86 -16.14 -13.53
N PHE A 268 -4.09 -15.27 -12.55
CA PHE A 268 -3.08 -14.29 -12.16
C PHE A 268 -1.87 -14.96 -11.52
N GLU A 269 -0.68 -14.61 -12.02
CA GLU A 269 0.60 -15.08 -11.46
C GLU A 269 0.96 -14.29 -10.19
N ILE A 270 0.20 -14.51 -9.11
CA ILE A 270 0.35 -13.81 -7.82
C ILE A 270 1.79 -13.85 -7.30
N ASN A 271 2.51 -14.96 -7.51
CA ASN A 271 3.89 -15.10 -7.06
C ASN A 271 4.83 -14.16 -7.85
N LYS A 272 4.64 -14.02 -9.16
CA LYS A 272 5.43 -13.07 -9.97
C LYS A 272 5.10 -11.63 -9.61
N LEU A 273 3.84 -11.35 -9.29
CA LEU A 273 3.43 -10.03 -8.81
C LEU A 273 4.07 -9.69 -7.44
N ALA A 274 4.03 -10.64 -6.49
CA ALA A 274 4.70 -10.50 -5.20
C ALA A 274 6.23 -10.36 -5.35
N TYR A 275 6.83 -11.06 -6.31
CA TYR A 275 8.24 -10.91 -6.65
C TYR A 275 8.56 -9.50 -7.17
N SER A 276 7.76 -8.97 -8.11
CA SER A 276 7.92 -7.57 -8.56
C SER A 276 7.77 -6.56 -7.44
N LYS A 277 6.78 -6.75 -6.56
CA LYS A 277 6.64 -5.91 -5.36
C LYS A 277 7.89 -5.99 -4.48
N GLY A 278 8.40 -7.19 -4.22
CA GLY A 278 9.60 -7.41 -3.43
C GLY A 278 10.83 -6.73 -4.04
N PHE A 279 10.94 -6.73 -5.36
CA PHE A 279 11.98 -5.99 -6.08
C PHE A 279 11.83 -4.47 -5.88
N LEU A 280 10.66 -3.89 -6.12
CA LEU A 280 10.44 -2.44 -5.92
C LEU A 280 10.67 -2.01 -4.47
N LEU A 281 10.25 -2.83 -3.49
CA LEU A 281 10.55 -2.58 -2.08
C LEU A 281 12.04 -2.58 -1.79
N LYS A 282 12.82 -3.47 -2.43
CA LYS A 282 14.28 -3.51 -2.29
C LYS A 282 14.88 -2.21 -2.80
N ILE A 283 14.57 -1.83 -4.04
CA ILE A 283 15.11 -0.61 -4.65
C ILE A 283 14.72 0.63 -3.84
N ARG A 284 13.47 0.73 -3.43
CA ARG A 284 12.99 1.85 -2.61
C ARG A 284 13.74 1.97 -1.29
N ASN A 285 14.03 0.85 -0.61
CA ASN A 285 14.82 0.88 0.63
C ASN A 285 16.30 1.23 0.38
N LEU A 286 16.90 0.76 -0.72
CA LEU A 286 18.26 1.15 -1.09
C LEU A 286 18.33 2.65 -1.41
N LEU A 287 17.31 3.19 -2.09
CA LEU A 287 17.16 4.61 -2.34
C LEU A 287 17.09 5.40 -1.04
N HIS A 288 16.19 5.04 -0.11
CA HIS A 288 16.06 5.67 1.21
C HIS A 288 17.36 5.61 2.02
N ALA A 289 18.06 4.47 1.99
CA ALA A 289 19.35 4.32 2.66
C ALA A 289 20.44 5.22 2.05
N SER A 290 20.40 5.43 0.73
CA SER A 290 21.42 6.21 0.01
C SER A 290 21.22 7.73 0.09
N THR A 291 19.96 8.19 0.21
CA THR A 291 19.58 9.61 0.26
C THR A 291 19.33 10.12 1.68
N PHE A 292 19.16 9.22 2.65
CA PHE A 292 18.71 9.52 4.02
C PHE A 292 17.39 10.29 4.08
N ASN A 293 16.59 10.19 3.02
CA ASN A 293 15.34 10.92 2.84
C ASN A 293 14.25 10.00 2.31
N LYS A 294 13.00 10.47 2.41
CA LYS A 294 11.83 9.84 1.80
C LYS A 294 11.77 10.15 0.30
N GLU A 295 12.85 9.83 -0.40
CA GLU A 295 12.93 9.90 -1.85
C GLU A 295 12.33 8.61 -2.43
N ASP A 296 11.30 8.74 -3.25
CA ASP A 296 10.63 7.63 -3.92
C ASP A 296 10.83 7.68 -5.44
N ARG A 297 11.34 8.80 -5.98
CA ARG A 297 11.66 9.01 -7.38
C ARG A 297 13.09 8.56 -7.69
N LEU A 298 13.21 7.72 -8.71
CA LEU A 298 14.48 7.19 -9.16
C LEU A 298 15.13 8.16 -10.15
N LEU A 299 15.66 9.27 -9.62
CA LEU A 299 16.40 10.28 -10.38
C LEU A 299 17.61 9.68 -11.09
N ILE A 300 18.06 10.27 -12.20
CA ILE A 300 19.18 9.76 -13.01
C ILE A 300 20.43 9.51 -12.16
N GLU A 301 20.76 10.42 -11.24
CA GLU A 301 21.90 10.25 -10.32
C GLU A 301 21.78 9.02 -9.41
N HIS A 302 20.55 8.66 -9.02
CA HIS A 302 20.28 7.48 -8.21
C HIS A 302 20.28 6.21 -9.06
N GLN A 303 19.91 6.30 -10.34
CA GLN A 303 19.99 5.17 -11.28
C GLN A 303 21.43 4.68 -11.41
N GLU A 304 22.37 5.61 -11.59
CA GLU A 304 23.79 5.29 -11.67
C GLU A 304 24.33 4.67 -10.39
N ARG A 305 24.07 5.33 -9.26
CA ARG A 305 24.53 4.86 -7.96
C ARG A 305 23.99 3.47 -7.61
N LEU A 306 22.68 3.25 -7.80
CA LEU A 306 22.05 1.98 -7.44
C LEU A 306 22.41 0.86 -8.43
N SER A 307 22.59 1.18 -9.71
CA SER A 307 23.13 0.24 -10.69
C SER A 307 24.49 -0.32 -10.25
N ASN A 308 25.41 0.57 -9.87
CA ASN A 308 26.75 0.19 -9.41
C ASN A 308 26.68 -0.60 -8.10
N LEU A 309 25.88 -0.14 -7.14
CA LEU A 309 25.68 -0.82 -5.86
C LEU A 309 25.14 -2.26 -6.02
N LEU A 310 24.28 -2.49 -7.01
CA LEU A 310 23.70 -3.79 -7.32
C LEU A 310 24.53 -4.62 -8.31
N ASN A 311 25.69 -4.12 -8.74
CA ASN A 311 26.60 -4.75 -9.69
C ASN A 311 25.93 -5.09 -11.03
N TYR A 312 25.10 -4.18 -11.56
CA TYR A 312 24.58 -4.35 -12.92
C TYR A 312 25.74 -4.28 -13.94
N PRO A 313 25.77 -5.20 -14.92
CA PRO A 313 26.88 -5.29 -15.85
C PRO A 313 26.92 -4.08 -16.77
N GLU A 314 28.13 -3.61 -17.08
CA GLU A 314 28.36 -2.57 -18.07
C GLU A 314 28.91 -3.21 -19.36
N GLY A 315 28.32 -2.85 -20.50
CA GLY A 315 28.69 -3.40 -21.79
C GLY A 315 28.76 -2.33 -22.90
N PRO A 316 29.36 -2.67 -24.05
CA PRO A 316 29.60 -1.70 -25.13
C PRO A 316 28.31 -1.14 -25.77
N TYR A 317 27.17 -1.81 -25.60
CA TYR A 317 25.89 -1.44 -26.19
C TYR A 317 24.84 -0.97 -25.16
N ILE A 318 25.10 -1.22 -23.88
CA ILE A 318 24.13 -0.97 -22.81
C ILE A 318 24.88 -0.73 -21.49
N THR A 319 24.63 0.44 -20.91
CA THR A 319 25.26 0.86 -19.67
C THR A 319 24.62 0.11 -18.49
N GLY A 320 25.35 -0.03 -17.37
CA GLY A 320 24.79 -0.58 -16.13
C GLY A 320 23.47 0.08 -15.73
N PRO A 321 23.36 1.43 -15.71
CA PRO A 321 22.11 2.13 -15.41
C PRO A 321 20.98 1.78 -16.37
N SER A 322 21.28 1.58 -17.65
CA SER A 322 20.29 1.16 -18.64
C SER A 322 19.80 -0.27 -18.41
N HIS A 323 20.68 -1.19 -18.04
CA HIS A 323 20.28 -2.54 -17.61
C HIS A 323 19.41 -2.50 -16.35
N PHE A 324 19.81 -1.71 -15.36
CA PHE A 324 19.04 -1.52 -14.14
C PHE A 324 17.64 -0.97 -14.43
N MET A 325 17.54 0.08 -15.23
CA MET A 325 16.26 0.67 -15.61
C MET A 325 15.39 -0.30 -16.41
N LYS A 326 15.96 -1.13 -17.28
CA LYS A 326 15.23 -2.20 -17.98
C LYS A 326 14.54 -3.14 -16.98
N ASP A 327 15.23 -3.55 -15.91
CA ASP A 327 14.65 -4.41 -14.87
C ASP A 327 13.58 -3.67 -14.05
N ILE A 328 13.79 -2.40 -13.72
CA ILE A 328 12.76 -1.54 -13.10
C ILE A 328 11.47 -1.56 -13.92
N TYR A 329 11.55 -1.27 -15.22
CA TYR A 329 10.37 -1.26 -16.08
C TYR A 329 9.74 -2.62 -16.25
N LEU A 330 10.53 -3.70 -16.35
CA LEU A 330 10.00 -5.06 -16.41
C LEU A 330 9.13 -5.35 -15.18
N HIS A 331 9.59 -4.98 -14.00
CA HIS A 331 8.86 -5.17 -12.76
C HIS A 331 7.63 -4.27 -12.63
N MET A 332 7.76 -2.98 -12.96
CA MET A 332 6.65 -2.02 -12.95
C MET A 332 5.58 -2.38 -13.98
N ASN A 333 5.96 -2.73 -15.21
CA ASN A 333 5.04 -3.16 -16.25
C ASN A 333 4.27 -4.42 -15.84
N ARG A 334 4.92 -5.39 -15.18
CA ARG A 334 4.20 -6.55 -14.66
C ARG A 334 3.12 -6.15 -13.64
N ILE A 335 3.43 -5.22 -12.73
CA ILE A 335 2.43 -4.72 -11.77
C ILE A 335 1.33 -3.95 -12.49
N ARG A 336 1.68 -3.07 -13.44
CA ARG A 336 0.74 -2.30 -14.26
C ARG A 336 -0.26 -3.22 -14.96
N TYR A 337 0.22 -4.15 -15.78
CA TYR A 337 -0.65 -5.03 -16.58
C TYR A 337 -1.58 -5.87 -15.72
N VAL A 338 -1.06 -6.47 -14.63
CA VAL A 338 -1.91 -7.24 -13.71
C VAL A 338 -2.92 -6.35 -13.01
N THR A 339 -2.56 -5.11 -12.68
CA THR A 339 -3.49 -4.16 -12.05
C THR A 339 -4.59 -3.74 -13.02
N GLU A 340 -4.24 -3.38 -14.24
CA GLU A 340 -5.21 -3.03 -15.29
C GLU A 340 -6.18 -4.18 -15.57
N GLU A 341 -5.66 -5.39 -15.77
CA GLU A 341 -6.49 -6.58 -15.98
C GLU A 341 -7.38 -6.87 -14.78
N PHE A 342 -6.84 -6.80 -13.56
CA PHE A 342 -7.58 -7.06 -12.33
C PHE A 342 -8.71 -6.04 -12.13
N LEU A 343 -8.42 -4.75 -12.32
CA LEU A 343 -9.39 -3.67 -12.17
C LEU A 343 -10.48 -3.74 -13.23
N THR A 344 -10.12 -4.08 -14.47
CA THR A 344 -11.07 -4.30 -15.55
C THR A 344 -12.04 -5.42 -15.18
N LYS A 345 -11.52 -6.60 -14.84
CA LYS A 345 -12.34 -7.74 -14.42
C LYS A 345 -13.18 -7.44 -13.18
N ALA A 346 -12.64 -6.71 -12.21
CA ALA A 346 -13.39 -6.28 -11.04
C ALA A 346 -14.54 -5.34 -11.45
N LYS A 347 -14.27 -4.36 -12.33
CA LYS A 347 -15.29 -3.45 -12.85
C LYS A 347 -16.40 -4.22 -13.56
N ASP A 348 -16.08 -5.16 -14.44
CA ASP A 348 -17.07 -5.96 -15.17
C ASP A 348 -17.97 -6.80 -14.25
N LEU A 349 -17.42 -7.29 -13.13
CA LEU A 349 -18.18 -8.05 -12.14
C LEU A 349 -19.15 -7.18 -11.33
N PHE A 350 -18.83 -5.90 -11.10
CA PHE A 350 -19.65 -4.97 -10.30
C PHE A 350 -20.56 -4.07 -11.14
N TYR A 351 -20.15 -3.77 -12.37
CA TYR A 351 -20.82 -2.93 -13.34
C TYR A 351 -20.80 -3.66 -14.68
N PRO A 352 -21.59 -4.73 -14.84
CA PRO A 352 -21.67 -5.42 -16.12
C PRO A 352 -22.15 -4.42 -17.16
N THR A 353 -21.28 -4.04 -18.10
CA THR A 353 -21.69 -3.25 -19.26
C THR A 353 -22.76 -4.08 -19.98
N SER A 354 -23.92 -3.48 -20.27
CA SER A 354 -24.84 -4.10 -21.21
C SER A 354 -24.04 -4.31 -22.48
N ALA A 355 -23.88 -5.55 -22.94
CA ALA A 355 -23.32 -5.78 -24.25
C ALA A 355 -24.15 -4.92 -25.21
N GLU A 356 -23.52 -3.97 -25.91
CA GLU A 356 -24.15 -3.41 -27.09
C GLU A 356 -24.54 -4.61 -27.96
N PRO A 357 -25.74 -4.60 -28.57
CA PRO A 357 -26.11 -5.70 -29.46
C PRO A 357 -24.98 -5.89 -30.46
N LEU A 358 -24.42 -7.09 -30.48
CA LEU A 358 -23.31 -7.46 -31.35
C LEU A 358 -23.58 -6.89 -32.74
N HIS A 359 -22.69 -6.04 -33.27
CA HIS A 359 -22.81 -5.67 -34.69
C HIS A 359 -22.98 -6.94 -35.52
N ALA A 360 -23.82 -6.91 -36.55
CA ALA A 360 -24.14 -8.06 -37.40
C ALA A 360 -22.91 -8.75 -38.04
N SER A 361 -21.73 -8.11 -37.97
CA SER A 361 -20.43 -8.61 -38.43
C SER A 361 -19.57 -9.26 -37.32
N PHE A 362 -20.10 -9.49 -36.11
CA PHE A 362 -19.31 -10.15 -35.05
C PHE A 362 -18.95 -11.58 -35.48
N PRO A 363 -17.68 -12.00 -35.41
CA PRO A 363 -17.28 -13.29 -35.97
C PRO A 363 -17.99 -14.44 -35.23
N GLY A 364 -18.62 -15.35 -35.99
CA GLY A 364 -19.44 -16.43 -35.43
C GLY A 364 -18.67 -17.48 -34.61
N GLU A 365 -17.34 -17.46 -34.69
CA GLU A 365 -16.38 -18.27 -33.92
C GLU A 365 -16.30 -17.81 -32.45
N PHE A 366 -16.76 -16.59 -32.15
CA PHE A 366 -16.71 -16.01 -30.80
C PHE A 366 -18.11 -15.80 -30.23
N GLU A 367 -18.19 -15.78 -28.90
CA GLU A 367 -19.34 -15.31 -28.15
C GLU A 367 -18.88 -14.30 -27.08
N VAL A 368 -19.83 -13.51 -26.59
CA VAL A 368 -19.56 -12.52 -25.54
C VAL A 368 -20.16 -12.99 -24.24
N VAL A 369 -19.29 -13.29 -23.27
CA VAL A 369 -19.68 -13.70 -21.92
C VAL A 369 -19.20 -12.63 -20.95
N LYS A 370 -20.16 -11.95 -20.31
CA LYS A 370 -19.89 -10.88 -19.32
C LYS A 370 -18.92 -9.81 -19.86
N GLY A 371 -19.14 -9.34 -21.09
CA GLY A 371 -18.29 -8.31 -21.72
C GLY A 371 -16.95 -8.81 -22.26
N ASN A 372 -16.69 -10.12 -22.23
CA ASN A 372 -15.45 -10.71 -22.72
C ASN A 372 -15.71 -11.58 -23.97
N VAL A 373 -14.89 -11.41 -25.01
CA VAL A 373 -14.82 -12.25 -26.20
C VAL A 373 -14.20 -13.59 -25.81
N VAL A 374 -14.96 -14.67 -25.97
CA VAL A 374 -14.52 -16.06 -25.73
C VAL A 374 -14.83 -16.92 -26.95
N LEU A 375 -14.13 -18.05 -27.09
CA LEU A 375 -14.42 -19.01 -28.15
C LEU A 375 -15.75 -19.71 -27.90
N LYS A 376 -16.59 -19.73 -28.93
CA LYS A 376 -17.91 -20.33 -28.85
C LYS A 376 -17.77 -21.86 -28.75
N GLY A 377 -18.38 -22.45 -27.72
CA GLY A 377 -18.38 -23.91 -27.51
C GLY A 377 -17.12 -24.47 -26.86
N GLY A 378 -16.20 -23.64 -26.36
CA GLY A 378 -15.00 -24.10 -25.65
C GLY A 378 -14.03 -24.92 -26.51
N ALA A 379 -14.07 -24.73 -27.83
CA ALA A 379 -13.15 -25.41 -28.75
C ALA A 379 -11.70 -25.02 -28.43
N PRO A 380 -10.76 -25.99 -28.37
CA PRO A 380 -9.36 -25.70 -28.09
C PRO A 380 -8.73 -24.89 -29.22
N PHE A 381 -7.80 -24.01 -28.86
CA PHE A 381 -7.03 -23.19 -29.79
C PHE A 381 -6.14 -24.03 -30.73
N GLU A 382 -6.57 -24.25 -31.97
CA GLU A 382 -5.78 -24.90 -33.03
C GLU A 382 -4.81 -23.91 -33.70
N ASP A 383 -3.75 -23.48 -33.01
CA ASP A 383 -2.56 -22.77 -33.54
C ASP A 383 -2.78 -21.63 -34.56
N ASP A 384 -3.98 -21.07 -34.64
CA ASP A 384 -4.31 -20.07 -35.64
C ASP A 384 -4.11 -18.67 -35.07
N LEU A 385 -2.91 -18.10 -35.28
CA LEU A 385 -2.61 -16.71 -34.92
C LEU A 385 -3.62 -15.72 -35.52
N ILE A 386 -4.24 -16.06 -36.65
CA ILE A 386 -5.28 -15.24 -37.28
C ILE A 386 -6.52 -15.21 -36.39
N LEU A 387 -6.85 -16.29 -35.68
CA LEU A 387 -7.93 -16.34 -34.69
C LEU A 387 -7.66 -15.36 -33.53
N VAL A 388 -6.42 -15.29 -33.04
CA VAL A 388 -6.01 -14.30 -32.02
C VAL A 388 -6.20 -12.88 -32.54
N LEU A 389 -5.68 -12.60 -33.74
CA LEU A 389 -5.78 -11.27 -34.34
C LEU A 389 -7.23 -10.88 -34.64
N LYS A 390 -8.08 -11.83 -35.07
CA LYS A 390 -9.52 -11.64 -35.26
C LYS A 390 -10.23 -11.34 -33.95
N ALA A 391 -9.91 -12.07 -32.87
CA ALA A 391 -10.49 -11.82 -31.56
C ALA A 391 -10.07 -10.45 -31.02
N PHE A 392 -8.79 -10.07 -31.17
CA PHE A 392 -8.29 -8.74 -30.82
C PHE A 392 -9.00 -7.64 -31.62
N LYS A 393 -9.14 -7.83 -32.94
CA LYS A 393 -9.84 -6.89 -33.81
C LYS A 393 -11.31 -6.74 -33.39
N ALA A 394 -12.03 -7.84 -33.20
CA ALA A 394 -13.43 -7.84 -32.77
C ALA A 394 -13.60 -7.23 -31.37
N ALA A 395 -12.70 -7.53 -30.45
CA ALA A 395 -12.68 -6.93 -29.12
C ALA A 395 -12.48 -5.41 -29.20
N ASN A 396 -11.50 -4.96 -30.00
CA ASN A 396 -11.18 -3.54 -30.16
C ASN A 396 -12.29 -2.75 -30.89
N GLU A 397 -12.89 -3.31 -31.94
CA GLU A 397 -13.98 -2.68 -32.69
C GLU A 397 -15.26 -2.51 -31.86
N GLN A 398 -15.43 -3.32 -30.82
CA GLN A 398 -16.66 -3.36 -30.00
C GLN A 398 -16.42 -2.90 -28.55
N GLY A 399 -15.21 -2.46 -28.21
CA GLY A 399 -14.86 -2.07 -26.84
C GLY A 399 -14.96 -3.21 -25.81
N LEU A 400 -14.77 -4.46 -26.23
CA LEU A 400 -14.83 -5.66 -25.39
C LEU A 400 -13.42 -6.12 -24.98
N PHE A 401 -13.33 -6.98 -23.97
CA PHE A 401 -12.07 -7.58 -23.53
C PHE A 401 -11.91 -9.01 -24.05
N LEU A 402 -10.67 -9.51 -24.13
CA LEU A 402 -10.45 -10.94 -24.39
C LEU A 402 -10.65 -11.73 -23.10
N GLY A 403 -11.40 -12.84 -23.18
CA GLY A 403 -11.58 -13.73 -22.05
C GLY A 403 -10.27 -14.37 -21.59
N SER A 404 -10.17 -14.70 -20.30
CA SER A 404 -8.94 -15.25 -19.70
C SER A 404 -8.50 -16.59 -20.29
N GLY A 405 -9.43 -17.40 -20.83
CA GLY A 405 -9.07 -18.60 -21.58
C GLY A 405 -8.23 -18.26 -22.83
N PHE A 406 -8.61 -17.19 -23.53
CA PHE A 406 -7.95 -16.72 -24.74
C PHE A 406 -6.53 -16.18 -24.48
N ILE A 407 -6.37 -15.40 -23.41
CA ILE A 407 -5.06 -14.86 -22.97
C ILE A 407 -4.13 -15.99 -22.48
N TRP A 408 -4.69 -17.01 -21.82
CA TRP A 408 -3.92 -18.16 -21.33
C TRP A 408 -3.45 -19.05 -22.48
N GLU A 409 -4.30 -19.37 -23.45
CA GLU A 409 -3.94 -20.16 -24.62
C GLU A 409 -2.84 -19.45 -25.44
N ALA A 410 -2.98 -18.15 -25.71
CA ALA A 410 -1.96 -17.36 -26.41
C ALA A 410 -0.60 -17.36 -25.68
N ARG A 411 -0.59 -17.21 -24.35
CA ARG A 411 0.65 -17.22 -23.54
C ARG A 411 1.27 -18.60 -23.37
N SER A 412 0.47 -19.67 -23.39
CA SER A 412 0.96 -21.04 -23.23
C SER A 412 1.86 -21.46 -24.39
N LYS A 413 1.61 -20.92 -25.59
CA LYS A 413 2.30 -21.27 -26.83
C LYS A 413 3.44 -20.32 -27.24
N GLU A 414 3.53 -19.15 -26.62
CA GLU A 414 4.69 -18.25 -26.73
C GLU A 414 5.97 -18.85 -26.10
N LYS A 415 5.85 -19.97 -25.36
CA LYS A 415 6.98 -20.74 -24.81
C LYS A 415 7.56 -21.78 -25.78
N ASP A 416 6.86 -22.08 -26.87
CA ASP A 416 7.24 -23.08 -27.86
C ASP A 416 7.93 -22.45 -29.11
N TYR A 417 8.09 -21.12 -29.11
CA TYR A 417 8.90 -20.33 -30.04
C TYR A 417 10.02 -19.62 -29.27
#